data_AF-M7X8L8-F1
#
_entry.id   AF-M7X8L8-F1
#
_cell.length_a   1.000
_cell.length_b   1.000
_cell.length_c   1.000
_cell.angle_alpha   90.00
_cell.angle_beta   90.00
_cell.angle_gamma   90.00
#
_symmetry.space_group_name_H-M   'P 1'
#
loop_
_entity.id
_entity.type
_entity.pdbx_description
1 polymer ?
#
loop_
_entity_poly.entity_id
_entity_poly.type
_entity_poly.pdbx_seq_one_letter_code
_entity_poly.pdbx_strand_id
1 'polypeptide(L)'
;MSDNPIPNGPKLSNEDARKRRKNSLVREHGVKDDMVFQQAVLIGLANKFCGFTIENPSKMSQITATLPNISKIHTQDDLIDVSTLAEKQANDLLNKSKHFLVKEKSLQRRIKKNIIYFTQNLLIDFCSEHGFFFNSIYSKKNPKTFQVERVQQIFYKNNFLMKKDEIQSVGTCINNYLLNISHGKTFFLRQNDVEVQNLLAQNITLYSFVCNH
;
A
#
# COMPACT_ATOMS: atom_id res chain seq x y z
N MET A 1 -42.51 -33.47 28.79
CA MET A 1 -41.71 -32.32 28.32
C MET A 1 -40.89 -32.81 27.14
N SER A 2 -41.18 -32.28 25.96
CA SER A 2 -40.68 -32.74 24.66
C SER A 2 -39.53 -31.86 24.18
N ASP A 3 -38.32 -32.40 24.13
CA ASP A 3 -37.18 -31.78 23.47
C ASP A 3 -37.19 -32.14 21.98
N ASN A 4 -37.77 -31.26 21.16
CA ASN A 4 -37.61 -31.35 19.71
C ASN A 4 -36.25 -30.75 19.30
N PRO A 5 -35.42 -31.48 18.53
CA PRO A 5 -34.15 -30.96 18.05
C PRO A 5 -34.38 -29.79 17.08
N ILE A 6 -33.62 -28.73 17.28
CA ILE A 6 -33.62 -27.54 16.41
C ILE A 6 -33.23 -27.98 14.99
N PRO A 7 -34.01 -27.63 13.94
CA PRO A 7 -33.68 -28.01 12.58
C PRO A 7 -32.33 -27.41 12.17
N ASN A 8 -31.41 -28.26 11.70
CA ASN A 8 -30.21 -27.79 11.03
C ASN A 8 -30.64 -26.91 9.84
N GLY A 9 -30.26 -25.63 9.88
CA GLY A 9 -30.53 -24.69 8.79
C GLY A 9 -30.06 -25.21 7.43
N PRO A 10 -30.61 -24.71 6.32
CA PRO A 10 -30.36 -25.25 4.99
C PRO A 10 -28.86 -25.30 4.70
N LYS A 11 -28.35 -26.52 4.44
CA LYS A 11 -26.97 -26.73 4.02
C LYS A 11 -26.78 -26.05 2.66
N LEU A 12 -25.87 -25.08 2.60
CA LEU A 12 -25.52 -24.38 1.37
C LEU A 12 -25.14 -25.39 0.29
N SER A 13 -25.62 -25.19 -0.94
CA SER A 13 -25.22 -26.05 -2.05
C SER A 13 -23.70 -25.96 -2.27
N ASN A 14 -23.07 -27.05 -2.72
CA ASN A 14 -21.63 -27.07 -3.03
C ASN A 14 -21.25 -26.02 -4.10
N GLU A 15 -22.18 -25.67 -4.97
CA GLU A 15 -21.99 -24.69 -6.03
C GLU A 15 -22.01 -23.25 -5.49
N ASP A 16 -22.93 -22.94 -4.58
CA ASP A 16 -22.97 -21.65 -3.88
C ASP A 16 -21.72 -21.43 -3.02
N ALA A 17 -21.23 -22.49 -2.37
CA ALA A 17 -19.99 -22.44 -1.60
C ALA A 17 -18.77 -22.14 -2.49
N ARG A 18 -18.69 -22.77 -3.68
CA ARG A 18 -17.63 -22.50 -4.67
C ARG A 18 -17.70 -21.07 -5.21
N LYS A 19 -18.89 -20.60 -5.57
CA LYS A 19 -19.10 -19.23 -6.07
C LYS A 19 -18.73 -18.17 -5.03
N ARG A 20 -19.15 -18.36 -3.78
CA ARG A 20 -18.77 -17.48 -2.65
C ARG A 20 -17.26 -17.45 -2.43
N ARG A 21 -16.59 -18.60 -2.46
CA ARG A 21 -15.14 -18.69 -2.32
C ARG A 21 -14.42 -17.96 -3.45
N LYS A 22 -14.84 -18.15 -4.71
CA LYS A 22 -14.28 -17.44 -5.87
C LYS A 22 -14.43 -15.92 -5.71
N ASN A 23 -15.61 -15.45 -5.35
CA ASN A 23 -15.86 -14.02 -5.15
C ASN A 23 -15.04 -13.43 -3.99
N SER A 24 -14.82 -14.19 -2.91
CA SER A 24 -13.97 -13.76 -1.81
C SER A 24 -12.50 -13.60 -2.23
N LEU A 25 -11.98 -14.50 -3.06
CA LEU A 25 -10.61 -14.45 -3.56
C LEU A 25 -10.41 -13.25 -4.49
N VAL A 26 -11.35 -13.00 -5.41
CA VAL A 26 -11.31 -11.83 -6.30
C VAL A 26 -11.28 -10.53 -5.48
N ARG A 27 -12.11 -10.44 -4.44
CA ARG A 27 -12.11 -9.28 -3.53
C ARG A 27 -10.79 -9.13 -2.77
N GLU A 28 -10.22 -10.23 -2.28
CA GLU A 28 -8.93 -10.19 -1.58
C GLU A 28 -7.79 -9.73 -2.50
N HIS A 29 -7.78 -10.18 -3.76
CA HIS A 29 -6.80 -9.75 -4.75
C HIS A 29 -6.95 -8.25 -5.06
N GLY A 30 -8.18 -7.79 -5.34
CA GLY A 30 -8.42 -6.37 -5.61
C GLY A 30 -7.99 -5.46 -4.45
N VAL A 31 -8.18 -5.87 -3.20
CA VAL A 31 -7.70 -5.09 -2.03
C VAL A 31 -6.17 -5.05 -1.94
N LYS A 32 -5.47 -6.12 -2.34
CA LYS A 32 -4.00 -6.11 -2.38
C LYS A 32 -3.49 -5.20 -3.49
N ASP A 33 -4.14 -5.25 -4.65
CA ASP A 33 -3.79 -4.42 -5.79
C ASP A 33 -4.06 -2.93 -5.50
N ASP A 34 -5.18 -2.59 -4.86
CA ASP A 34 -5.48 -1.23 -4.38
C ASP A 34 -4.33 -0.64 -3.55
N MET A 35 -3.75 -1.42 -2.65
CA MET A 35 -2.64 -0.99 -1.81
C MET A 35 -1.34 -0.81 -2.61
N VAL A 36 -1.10 -1.68 -3.60
CA VAL A 36 0.07 -1.57 -4.49
C VAL A 36 0.01 -0.28 -5.28
N PHE A 37 -1.13 -0.01 -5.92
CA PHE A 37 -1.30 1.16 -6.76
C PHE A 37 -1.33 2.46 -5.94
N GLN A 38 -1.93 2.44 -4.74
CA GLN A 38 -1.82 3.57 -3.81
C GLN A 38 -0.35 3.85 -3.45
N GLN A 39 0.47 2.83 -3.16
CA GLN A 39 1.89 3.06 -2.87
C GLN A 39 2.62 3.68 -4.05
N ALA A 40 2.38 3.15 -5.25
CA ALA A 40 3.05 3.61 -6.45
C ALA A 40 2.72 5.08 -6.74
N VAL A 41 1.46 5.49 -6.58
CA VAL A 41 1.07 6.90 -6.66
C VAL A 41 1.77 7.74 -5.61
N LEU A 42 1.79 7.31 -4.34
CA LEU A 42 2.46 8.05 -3.27
C LEU A 42 3.96 8.20 -3.51
N ILE A 43 4.64 7.14 -3.98
CA ILE A 43 6.04 7.21 -4.42
C ILE A 43 6.17 8.28 -5.51
N GLY A 44 5.28 8.27 -6.51
CA GLY A 44 5.31 9.25 -7.59
C GLY A 44 5.18 10.69 -7.10
N LEU A 45 4.18 10.95 -6.26
CA LEU A 45 3.92 12.29 -5.72
C LEU A 45 5.08 12.77 -4.85
N ALA A 46 5.59 11.91 -3.98
CA ALA A 46 6.72 12.20 -3.11
C ALA A 46 8.04 12.35 -3.87
N ASN A 47 8.21 11.70 -5.04
CA ASN A 47 9.44 11.72 -5.81
C ASN A 47 9.86 13.11 -6.29
N LYS A 48 8.94 14.06 -6.33
CA LYS A 48 9.28 15.47 -6.58
C LYS A 48 10.17 16.08 -5.48
N PHE A 49 10.06 15.57 -4.27
CA PHE A 49 10.70 16.11 -3.06
C PHE A 49 11.84 15.23 -2.54
N CYS A 50 11.85 13.93 -2.90
CA CYS A 50 12.86 12.99 -2.42
C CYS A 50 13.20 11.89 -3.45
N GLY A 51 14.34 11.23 -3.24
CA GLY A 51 14.71 9.98 -3.89
C GLY A 51 14.34 8.77 -3.04
N PHE A 52 14.33 7.58 -3.64
CA PHE A 52 14.01 6.32 -2.96
C PHE A 52 15.03 5.24 -3.25
N THR A 53 15.42 4.48 -2.23
CA THR A 53 15.99 3.14 -2.46
C THR A 53 14.86 2.14 -2.42
N ILE A 54 14.66 1.43 -3.53
CA ILE A 54 13.60 0.46 -3.71
C ILE A 54 14.22 -0.91 -3.90
N GLU A 55 13.83 -1.85 -3.05
CA GLU A 55 14.20 -3.25 -3.11
C GLU A 55 13.10 -4.03 -3.82
N ASN A 56 13.50 -4.84 -4.79
CA ASN A 56 12.56 -5.76 -5.39
C ASN A 56 12.35 -6.99 -4.50
N PRO A 57 11.11 -7.48 -4.39
CA PRO A 57 10.89 -8.78 -3.82
C PRO A 57 11.53 -9.86 -4.70
N SER A 58 12.22 -10.80 -4.05
CA SER A 58 12.89 -11.93 -4.72
C SER A 58 11.93 -12.87 -5.47
N LYS A 59 10.62 -12.76 -5.21
CA LYS A 59 9.57 -13.50 -5.92
C LYS A 59 8.43 -12.54 -6.28
N MET A 60 8.16 -12.43 -7.57
CA MET A 60 6.99 -11.72 -8.08
C MET A 60 5.74 -12.59 -7.93
N SER A 61 4.61 -11.96 -7.59
CA SER A 61 3.31 -12.64 -7.59
C SER A 61 2.85 -12.88 -9.02
N GLN A 62 2.33 -14.07 -9.31
CA GLN A 62 1.72 -14.39 -10.62
C GLN A 62 0.25 -13.95 -10.69
N ILE A 63 -0.35 -13.56 -9.56
CA ILE A 63 -1.81 -13.38 -9.43
C ILE A 63 -2.19 -11.95 -9.04
N THR A 64 -1.37 -11.27 -8.24
CA THR A 64 -1.60 -9.90 -7.75
C THR A 64 -0.45 -9.01 -8.20
N ALA A 65 -0.68 -7.70 -8.25
CA ALA A 65 0.39 -6.75 -8.45
C ALA A 65 1.44 -6.93 -7.34
N THR A 66 2.70 -6.74 -7.72
CA THR A 66 3.82 -6.86 -6.78
C THR A 66 4.15 -5.50 -6.20
N LEU A 67 4.25 -5.43 -4.87
CA LEU A 67 4.53 -4.21 -4.13
C LEU A 67 6.05 -3.93 -4.11
N PRO A 68 6.52 -2.76 -4.58
CA PRO A 68 7.91 -2.37 -4.41
C PRO A 68 8.20 -2.13 -2.92
N ASN A 69 9.31 -2.68 -2.41
CA ASN A 69 9.72 -2.46 -1.03
C ASN A 69 10.56 -1.19 -0.95
N ILE A 70 10.14 -0.20 -0.17
CA ILE A 70 10.91 1.04 0.04
C ILE A 70 11.80 0.83 1.25
N SER A 71 13.12 0.79 1.03
CA SER A 71 14.06 0.66 2.15
C SER A 71 14.56 1.98 2.67
N LYS A 72 14.70 2.99 1.80
CA LYS A 72 15.18 4.33 2.21
C LYS A 72 14.49 5.45 1.46
N ILE A 73 14.31 6.58 2.12
CA ILE A 73 13.92 7.87 1.53
C ILE A 73 15.11 8.82 1.68
N HIS A 74 15.50 9.46 0.58
CA HIS A 74 16.63 10.38 0.49
C HIS A 74 16.10 11.77 0.24
N THR A 75 16.20 12.66 1.22
CA THR A 75 15.92 14.09 1.04
C THR A 75 17.23 14.83 0.77
N GLN A 76 17.17 16.15 0.56
CA GLN A 76 18.37 16.95 0.37
C GLN A 76 19.28 16.93 1.61
N ASP A 77 18.68 16.86 2.80
CA ASP A 77 19.37 17.07 4.08
C ASP A 77 19.44 15.81 4.95
N ASP A 78 18.68 14.76 4.62
CA ASP A 78 18.54 13.59 5.49
C ASP A 78 18.32 12.27 4.72
N LEU A 79 18.55 11.17 5.44
CA LEU A 79 18.32 9.81 5.00
C LEU A 79 17.43 9.09 6.01
N ILE A 80 16.21 8.78 5.58
CA ILE A 80 15.27 8.01 6.40
C ILE A 80 15.43 6.53 6.04
N ASP A 81 15.91 5.72 7.00
CA ASP A 81 15.91 4.26 6.89
C ASP A 81 14.51 3.70 7.21
N VAL A 82 13.70 3.59 6.16
CA VAL A 82 12.30 3.14 6.24
C VAL A 82 12.22 1.69 6.70
N SER A 83 13.12 0.81 6.23
CA SER A 83 13.13 -0.60 6.60
C SER A 83 13.30 -0.77 8.10
N THR A 84 14.34 -0.14 8.67
CA THR A 84 14.63 -0.22 10.11
C THR A 84 13.51 0.40 10.93
N LEU A 85 12.98 1.55 10.52
CA LEU A 85 11.90 2.23 11.22
C LEU A 85 10.61 1.39 11.22
N ALA A 86 10.21 0.86 10.06
CA ALA A 86 9.01 0.05 9.91
C ALA A 86 9.10 -1.26 10.71
N GLU A 87 10.26 -1.92 10.70
CA GLU A 87 10.49 -3.15 11.46
C GLU A 87 10.41 -2.87 12.97
N LYS A 88 11.05 -1.80 13.46
CA LYS A 88 10.95 -1.40 14.87
C LYS A 88 9.49 -1.18 15.28
N GLN A 89 8.74 -0.40 14.51
CA GLN A 89 7.34 -0.09 14.80
C GLN A 89 6.44 -1.34 14.76
N ALA A 90 6.66 -2.23 13.79
CA ALA A 90 5.92 -3.49 13.69
C ALA A 90 6.17 -4.40 14.90
N ASN A 91 7.41 -4.49 15.37
CA ASN A 91 7.78 -5.26 16.56
C ASN A 91 7.21 -4.64 17.84
N ASP A 92 7.31 -3.31 18.00
CA ASP A 92 6.76 -2.61 19.16
C ASP A 92 5.25 -2.79 19.30
N LEU A 93 4.50 -2.74 18.19
CA LEU A 93 3.06 -3.01 18.19
C LEU A 93 2.76 -4.43 18.66
N LEU A 94 3.52 -5.41 18.18
CA LEU A 94 3.31 -6.82 18.53
C LEU A 94 3.69 -7.12 19.98
N ASN A 95 4.78 -6.54 20.48
CA ASN A 95 5.20 -6.67 21.87
C ASN A 95 4.14 -6.13 22.83
N LYS A 96 3.51 -5.00 22.49
CA LYS A 96 2.39 -4.43 23.27
C LYS A 96 1.15 -5.32 23.30
N SER A 97 0.95 -6.18 22.30
CA SER A 97 -0.25 -7.01 22.15
C SER A 97 -0.25 -8.32 22.96
N LYS A 98 0.76 -8.58 23.81
CA LYS A 98 0.89 -9.73 24.76
C LYS A 98 0.52 -11.08 24.12
N HIS A 99 1.32 -11.53 23.15
CA HIS A 99 1.03 -12.75 22.36
C HIS A 99 1.99 -13.92 22.67
N PHE A 100 1.89 -14.49 23.87
CA PHE A 100 2.77 -15.59 24.31
C PHE A 100 2.51 -16.96 23.65
N LEU A 101 1.43 -17.13 22.88
CA LEU A 101 0.99 -18.44 22.33
C LEU A 101 0.84 -18.48 20.81
N VAL A 102 1.40 -17.50 20.08
CA VAL A 102 1.26 -17.44 18.61
C VAL A 102 2.40 -18.21 17.95
N LYS A 103 2.07 -19.10 17.01
CA LYS A 103 3.07 -19.80 16.19
C LYS A 103 3.96 -18.81 15.45
N GLU A 104 5.26 -19.08 15.40
CA GLU A 104 6.26 -18.22 14.77
C GLU A 104 5.89 -17.76 13.36
N LYS A 105 5.42 -18.69 12.49
CA LYS A 105 4.96 -18.34 11.14
C LYS A 105 3.84 -17.29 11.11
N SER A 106 2.94 -17.31 12.10
CA SER A 106 1.87 -16.32 12.20
C SER A 106 2.37 -14.97 12.71
N LEU A 107 3.38 -14.96 13.57
CA LEU A 107 4.04 -13.75 14.04
C LEU A 107 4.78 -13.06 12.89
N GLN A 108 5.63 -13.80 12.17
CA GLN A 108 6.36 -13.32 10.99
C GLN A 108 5.42 -12.72 9.93
N ARG A 109 4.28 -13.38 9.67
CA ARG A 109 3.27 -12.83 8.75
C ARG A 109 2.69 -11.49 9.23
N ARG A 110 2.51 -11.31 10.54
CA ARG A 110 2.00 -10.05 11.12
C ARG A 110 3.05 -8.95 11.03
N ILE A 111 4.31 -9.26 11.34
CA ILE A 111 5.44 -8.32 11.22
C ILE A 111 5.50 -7.78 9.79
N LYS A 112 5.59 -8.66 8.78
CA LYS A 112 5.63 -8.27 7.37
C LYS A 112 4.44 -7.41 6.95
N LYS A 113 3.24 -7.76 7.42
CA LYS A 113 2.02 -6.99 7.14
C LYS A 113 2.07 -5.60 7.79
N ASN A 114 2.58 -5.49 9.00
CA ASN A 114 2.68 -4.23 9.73
C ASN A 114 3.77 -3.32 9.17
N ILE A 115 4.87 -3.88 8.67
CA ILE A 115 5.88 -3.12 7.90
C ILE A 115 5.21 -2.43 6.72
N ILE A 116 4.47 -3.19 5.90
CA ILE A 116 3.76 -2.62 4.73
C ILE A 116 2.77 -1.52 5.15
N TYR A 117 1.98 -1.76 6.20
CA TYR A 117 0.99 -0.77 6.66
C TYR A 117 1.64 0.48 7.22
N PHE A 118 2.75 0.34 7.94
CA PHE A 118 3.51 1.47 8.43
C PHE A 118 4.08 2.29 7.29
N THR A 119 4.74 1.65 6.32
CA THR A 119 5.33 2.32 5.15
C THR A 119 4.27 3.08 4.35
N GLN A 120 3.08 2.51 4.15
CA GLN A 120 1.96 3.19 3.48
C GLN A 120 1.56 4.49 4.18
N ASN A 121 1.31 4.42 5.48
CA ASN A 121 0.92 5.60 6.25
C ASN A 121 2.05 6.63 6.29
N LEU A 122 3.31 6.18 6.43
CA LEU A 122 4.48 7.07 6.40
C LEU A 122 4.57 7.86 5.09
N LEU A 123 4.29 7.24 3.94
CA LEU A 123 4.29 7.95 2.66
C LEU A 123 3.13 8.96 2.56
N ILE A 124 1.97 8.65 3.13
CA ILE A 124 0.83 9.57 3.21
C ILE A 124 1.20 10.77 4.08
N ASP A 125 1.80 10.53 5.25
CA ASP A 125 2.27 11.57 6.15
C ASP A 125 3.32 12.45 5.45
N PHE A 126 4.31 11.84 4.79
CA PHE A 126 5.33 12.55 4.02
C PHE A 126 4.72 13.42 2.92
N CYS A 127 3.76 12.91 2.14
CA CYS A 127 3.08 13.72 1.13
C CYS A 127 2.26 14.85 1.79
N SER A 128 1.61 14.58 2.91
CA SER A 128 0.80 15.59 3.62
C SER A 128 1.67 16.76 4.08
N GLU A 129 2.87 16.49 4.61
CA GLU A 129 3.87 17.51 4.96
C GLU A 129 4.29 18.38 3.77
N HIS A 130 4.22 17.84 2.55
CA HIS A 130 4.55 18.54 1.31
C HIS A 130 3.34 19.20 0.63
N GLY A 131 2.21 19.33 1.34
CA GLY A 131 1.04 20.10 0.89
C GLY A 131 0.01 19.31 0.10
N PHE A 132 0.08 17.98 0.12
CA PHE A 132 -1.00 17.12 -0.32
C PHE A 132 -2.07 17.00 0.77
N PHE A 133 -3.31 16.76 0.34
CA PHE A 133 -4.42 16.46 1.22
C PHE A 133 -5.16 15.23 0.71
N PHE A 134 -5.57 14.35 1.62
CA PHE A 134 -6.15 13.05 1.30
C PHE A 134 -7.54 12.92 1.93
N ASN A 135 -8.55 12.65 1.09
CA ASN A 135 -9.82 12.12 1.59
C ASN A 135 -9.69 10.61 1.67
N SER A 136 -9.68 10.06 2.87
CA SER A 136 -9.36 8.66 3.11
C SER A 136 -10.37 7.95 4.01
N ILE A 137 -10.38 6.62 3.92
CA ILE A 137 -11.13 5.74 4.81
C ILE A 137 -10.14 4.81 5.51
N TYR A 138 -10.21 4.76 6.83
CA TYR A 138 -9.36 3.87 7.61
C TYR A 138 -9.91 2.45 7.67
N SER A 139 -9.01 1.46 7.69
CA SER A 139 -9.41 0.08 7.97
C SER A 139 -9.99 -0.09 9.37
N LYS A 140 -10.68 -1.21 9.63
CA LYS A 140 -11.18 -1.48 10.99
C LYS A 140 -9.99 -1.62 11.96
N LYS A 141 -10.08 -0.95 13.11
CA LYS A 141 -9.08 -1.05 14.18
C LYS A 141 -8.87 -2.50 14.62
N ASN A 142 -7.60 -2.91 14.73
CA ASN A 142 -7.20 -4.24 15.15
C ASN A 142 -5.97 -4.11 16.07
N PRO A 143 -5.96 -4.69 17.28
CA PRO A 143 -4.83 -4.57 18.20
C PRO A 143 -3.54 -5.23 17.68
N LYS A 144 -3.62 -6.05 16.63
CA LYS A 144 -2.50 -6.84 16.09
C LYS A 144 -1.84 -6.19 14.87
N THR A 145 -2.50 -5.20 14.27
CA THR A 145 -2.03 -4.58 13.05
C THR A 145 -2.31 -3.10 13.04
N PHE A 146 -1.44 -2.32 12.39
CA PHE A 146 -1.73 -0.91 12.16
C PHE A 146 -3.04 -0.74 11.40
N GLN A 147 -3.74 0.35 11.70
CA GLN A 147 -4.85 0.80 10.88
C GLN A 147 -4.24 1.39 9.61
N VAL A 148 -4.70 0.93 8.45
CA VAL A 148 -4.17 1.41 7.16
C VAL A 148 -5.13 2.45 6.62
N GLU A 149 -4.57 3.55 6.16
CA GLU A 149 -5.31 4.60 5.49
C GLU A 149 -5.52 4.23 4.01
N ARG A 150 -6.78 4.27 3.55
CA ARG A 150 -7.13 4.01 2.15
C ARG A 150 -7.63 5.28 1.50
N VAL A 151 -6.78 5.86 0.66
CA VAL A 151 -7.02 7.09 -0.06
C VAL A 151 -8.15 6.88 -1.06
N GLN A 152 -9.15 7.76 -1.01
CA GLN A 152 -10.24 7.83 -1.98
C GLN A 152 -10.05 8.97 -2.97
N GLN A 153 -9.48 10.09 -2.52
CA GLN A 153 -9.16 11.25 -3.35
C GLN A 153 -7.89 11.95 -2.84
N ILE A 154 -7.15 12.55 -3.77
CA ILE A 154 -5.92 13.30 -3.52
C ILE A 154 -6.10 14.72 -4.04
N PHE A 155 -5.64 15.69 -3.26
CA PHE A 155 -5.62 17.10 -3.57
C PHE A 155 -4.21 17.65 -3.35
N TYR A 156 -3.86 18.72 -4.06
CA TYR A 156 -2.62 19.47 -3.84
C TYR A 156 -2.91 20.95 -3.89
N LYS A 157 -2.57 21.67 -2.82
CA LYS A 157 -2.86 23.11 -2.67
C LYS A 157 -4.31 23.46 -3.04
N ASN A 158 -5.26 22.71 -2.47
CA ASN A 158 -6.72 22.82 -2.69
C ASN A 158 -7.23 22.45 -4.10
N ASN A 159 -6.36 21.99 -5.02
CA ASN A 159 -6.79 21.50 -6.32
C ASN A 159 -6.96 19.99 -6.28
N PHE A 160 -8.09 19.50 -6.81
CA PHE A 160 -8.31 18.08 -7.00
C PHE A 160 -7.28 17.51 -7.98
N LEU A 161 -6.62 16.41 -7.61
CA LEU A 161 -5.66 15.72 -8.46
C LEU A 161 -6.22 14.42 -9.03
N MET A 162 -6.71 13.55 -8.15
CA MET A 162 -7.19 12.23 -8.54
C MET A 162 -8.17 11.62 -7.54
N LYS A 163 -9.08 10.77 -8.04
CA LYS A 163 -9.97 9.88 -7.29
C LYS A 163 -9.50 8.42 -7.42
N LYS A 164 -10.14 7.52 -6.67
CA LYS A 164 -9.80 6.10 -6.60
C LYS A 164 -9.49 5.42 -7.94
N ASP A 165 -10.33 5.59 -8.96
CA ASP A 165 -10.13 4.91 -10.25
C ASP A 165 -8.86 5.40 -10.96
N GLU A 166 -8.53 6.69 -10.82
CA GLU A 166 -7.31 7.29 -11.37
C GLU A 166 -6.08 6.87 -10.55
N ILE A 167 -6.22 6.73 -9.23
CA ILE A 167 -5.16 6.16 -8.37
C ILE A 167 -4.80 4.75 -8.85
N GLN A 168 -5.80 3.94 -9.23
CA GLN A 168 -5.56 2.61 -9.76
C GLN A 168 -4.84 2.64 -11.12
N SER A 169 -5.31 3.45 -12.07
CA SER A 169 -4.69 3.52 -13.41
C SER A 169 -3.27 4.07 -13.35
N VAL A 170 -3.07 5.21 -12.68
CA VAL A 170 -1.76 5.86 -12.53
C VAL A 170 -0.81 4.98 -11.72
N GLY A 171 -1.31 4.43 -10.61
CA GLY A 171 -0.53 3.53 -9.77
C GLY A 171 -0.11 2.27 -10.52
N THR A 172 -0.92 1.75 -11.43
CA THR A 172 -0.53 0.63 -12.31
C THR A 172 0.65 1.01 -13.20
N CYS A 173 0.57 2.17 -13.86
CA CYS A 173 1.64 2.65 -14.74
C CYS A 173 2.95 2.85 -14.00
N ILE A 174 2.92 3.57 -12.86
CA ILE A 174 4.11 3.82 -12.05
C ILE A 174 4.66 2.51 -11.49
N ASN A 175 3.82 1.63 -10.96
CA ASN A 175 4.26 0.36 -10.41
C ASN A 175 4.99 -0.50 -11.45
N ASN A 176 4.44 -0.59 -12.66
CA ASN A 176 5.05 -1.34 -13.76
C ASN A 176 6.41 -0.74 -14.14
N TYR A 177 6.51 0.59 -14.21
CA TYR A 177 7.78 1.27 -14.44
C TYR A 177 8.82 0.90 -13.36
N LEU A 178 8.47 1.05 -12.08
CA LEU A 178 9.37 0.75 -10.95
C LEU A 178 9.85 -0.71 -10.94
N LEU A 179 8.97 -1.67 -11.26
CA LEU A 179 9.33 -3.08 -11.32
C LEU A 179 10.18 -3.42 -12.55
N ASN A 180 10.02 -2.69 -13.65
CA ASN A 180 10.79 -2.91 -14.88
C ASN A 180 12.22 -2.40 -14.78
N ILE A 181 12.42 -1.16 -14.31
CA ILE A 181 13.77 -0.54 -14.22
C ILE A 181 14.68 -1.24 -13.22
N SER A 182 14.08 -1.96 -12.29
CA SER A 182 14.78 -2.57 -11.19
C SER A 182 15.31 -3.96 -11.52
N HIS A 183 14.80 -4.61 -12.58
CA HIS A 183 15.30 -5.89 -13.09
C HIS A 183 15.54 -6.96 -12.00
N GLY A 184 14.67 -7.02 -10.98
CA GLY A 184 14.80 -7.96 -9.86
C GLY A 184 15.87 -7.60 -8.83
N LYS A 185 16.51 -6.43 -8.94
CA LYS A 185 17.54 -5.92 -8.02
C LYS A 185 17.04 -4.69 -7.26
N THR A 186 17.78 -4.32 -6.22
CA THR A 186 17.64 -3.03 -5.54
C THR A 186 18.10 -1.92 -6.48
N PHE A 187 17.37 -0.83 -6.53
CA PHE A 187 17.71 0.35 -7.33
C PHE A 187 17.44 1.63 -6.58
N PHE A 188 18.03 2.72 -7.07
CA PHE A 188 17.80 4.07 -6.56
C PHE A 188 16.99 4.88 -7.56
N LEU A 189 15.77 5.25 -7.17
CA LEU A 189 14.94 6.21 -7.88
C LEU A 189 15.38 7.62 -7.49
N ARG A 190 15.92 8.38 -8.45
CA ARG A 190 16.38 9.75 -8.21
C ARG A 190 15.19 10.67 -7.95
N GLN A 191 15.38 11.70 -7.13
CA GLN A 191 14.41 12.78 -7.00
C GLN A 191 14.15 13.39 -8.39
N ASN A 192 12.89 13.77 -8.65
CA ASN A 192 12.42 14.30 -9.93
C ASN A 192 12.72 13.35 -11.11
N ASP A 193 12.46 12.05 -10.93
CA ASP A 193 12.60 11.09 -12.02
C ASP A 193 11.64 11.44 -13.16
N VAL A 194 12.20 11.68 -14.35
CA VAL A 194 11.48 12.23 -15.50
C VAL A 194 10.32 11.32 -15.92
N GLU A 195 10.51 10.00 -15.93
CA GLU A 195 9.47 9.07 -16.33
C GLU A 195 8.34 9.01 -15.32
N VAL A 196 8.66 9.01 -14.02
CA VAL A 196 7.65 9.09 -12.97
C VAL A 196 6.85 10.39 -13.07
N GLN A 197 7.51 11.53 -13.29
CA GLN A 197 6.82 12.82 -13.44
C GLN A 197 5.93 12.85 -14.70
N ASN A 198 6.38 12.26 -15.81
CA ASN A 198 5.59 12.15 -17.04
C ASN A 198 4.34 11.29 -16.82
N LEU A 199 4.46 10.15 -16.14
CA LEU A 199 3.34 9.26 -15.84
C LEU A 199 2.28 9.94 -14.96
N LEU A 200 2.70 10.78 -14.02
CA LEU A 200 1.78 11.63 -13.25
C LEU A 200 1.13 12.70 -14.12
N ALA A 201 1.91 13.39 -14.96
CA ALA A 201 1.42 14.52 -15.74
C ALA A 201 0.42 14.14 -16.83
N GLN A 202 0.55 12.96 -17.43
CA GLN A 202 -0.40 12.46 -18.42
C GLN A 202 -1.80 12.22 -17.84
N ASN A 203 -1.92 12.08 -16.52
CA ASN A 203 -3.14 11.64 -15.86
C ASN A 203 -3.69 12.64 -14.83
N ILE A 204 -3.01 13.78 -14.64
CA ILE A 204 -3.44 14.84 -13.72
C ILE A 204 -3.60 16.12 -14.53
N THR A 205 -4.71 16.83 -14.34
CA THR A 205 -4.93 18.16 -14.94
C THR A 205 -4.04 19.18 -14.22
N LEU A 206 -2.77 19.28 -14.61
CA LEU A 206 -1.74 20.03 -13.88
C LEU A 206 -1.58 21.45 -14.43
N TYR A 207 -2.24 22.42 -13.82
CA TYR A 207 -1.89 23.83 -14.06
C TYR A 207 -0.77 24.35 -13.12
N SER A 208 -0.39 23.63 -12.06
CA SER A 208 0.53 24.17 -11.05
C SER A 208 1.55 23.20 -10.42
N PHE A 209 1.62 21.94 -10.87
CA PHE A 209 2.53 20.94 -10.25
C PHE A 209 3.63 20.38 -11.18
N VAL A 210 3.54 20.55 -12.50
CA VAL A 210 4.69 20.27 -13.41
C VAL A 210 5.62 21.48 -13.54
N CYS A 211 5.06 22.69 -13.54
CA CYS A 211 5.79 23.92 -13.80
C CYS A 211 6.28 24.56 -12.49
N ASN A 212 7.41 24.09 -11.95
CA ASN A 212 8.28 24.93 -11.13
C ASN A 212 9.70 24.53 -11.51
N HIS A 213 10.26 25.28 -12.46
CA HIS A 213 11.69 25.36 -12.72
C HIS A 213 12.35 26.27 -11.67
#